data_AF-A0A086J020-F1
#
_entry.id   AF-A0A086J020-F1
#
_cell.length_a   1.000
_cell.length_b   1.000
_cell.length_c   1.000
_cell.angle_alpha   90.00
_cell.angle_beta   90.00
_cell.angle_gamma   90.00
#
_symmetry.space_group_name_H-M   'P 1'
#
loop_
_entity.id
_entity.type
_entity.pdbx_description
1 polymer ?
#
loop_
_entity_poly.entity_id
_entity_poly.type
_entity_poly.pdbx_seq_one_letter_code
_entity_poly.pdbx_strand_id
1 'polypeptide(L)'
;MRFASVIKKVLAKDKRLKIVILGPDNAGKTSLLQAYLNQNIADIEPTYGYQIIKTEREIEETKYHLEILDIGGQKSIRAYWDTYYSGVDGVLFVYDTYGTEEYKSIIESTVSHPTLQDTEFLCASNKCDDLSVAEAQGTKYIQIVKSEIKGEQAPSFDFMAEAENRKAPKNNSSIEIKEIEIVYTSAKKHVNVDRVFYTLIQNILKKEKNVVLQ
;
A
#
# COMPACT_ATOMS: atom_id res chain seq x y z
N MET A 1 -27.51 11.72 31.17
CA MET A 1 -27.21 10.42 30.50
C MET A 1 -27.39 10.39 28.97
N ARG A 2 -27.85 11.45 28.27
CA ARG A 2 -27.98 11.43 26.78
C ARG A 2 -26.68 11.75 26.02
N PHE A 3 -25.83 12.62 26.57
CA PHE A 3 -24.57 13.05 25.92
C PHE A 3 -23.59 11.90 25.68
N ALA A 4 -23.38 11.01 26.66
CA ALA A 4 -22.48 9.85 26.50
C ALA A 4 -22.96 8.87 25.42
N SER A 5 -24.27 8.74 25.20
CA SER A 5 -24.83 7.88 24.14
C SER A 5 -24.66 8.48 22.75
N VAL A 6 -24.74 9.81 22.63
CA VAL A 6 -24.49 10.56 21.39
C VAL A 6 -23.01 10.52 21.07
N ILE A 7 -22.14 10.74 22.07
CA ILE A 7 -20.68 10.59 21.92
C ILE A 7 -20.32 9.15 21.56
N LYS A 8 -20.92 8.09 22.16
CA LYS A 8 -20.72 6.71 21.70
C LYS A 8 -21.20 6.45 20.27
N LYS A 9 -22.29 7.09 19.83
CA LYS A 9 -22.80 6.99 18.45
C LYS A 9 -21.97 7.77 17.43
N VAL A 10 -21.35 8.86 17.86
CA VAL A 10 -20.46 9.71 17.05
C VAL A 10 -19.03 9.16 17.04
N LEU A 11 -18.58 8.53 18.14
CA LEU A 11 -17.31 7.80 18.28
C LEU A 11 -17.37 6.39 17.68
N ALA A 12 -18.57 5.83 17.49
CA ALA A 12 -18.78 4.75 16.55
C ALA A 12 -18.66 5.36 15.14
N LYS A 13 -17.44 5.76 14.77
CA LYS A 13 -17.07 5.91 13.36
C LYS A 13 -17.60 4.64 12.71
N ASP A 14 -18.39 4.81 11.65
CA ASP A 14 -18.89 3.71 10.85
C ASP A 14 -17.70 2.76 10.66
N LYS A 15 -17.82 1.49 11.06
CA LYS A 15 -16.69 0.53 11.12
C LYS A 15 -16.27 0.15 9.70
N ARG A 16 -16.04 1.16 8.86
CA ARG A 16 -15.85 1.16 7.43
C ARG A 16 -14.44 1.65 7.20
N LEU A 17 -13.65 0.83 6.52
CA LEU A 17 -12.30 1.18 6.12
C LEU A 17 -12.26 1.19 4.59
N LYS A 18 -11.78 2.30 4.03
CA LYS A 18 -11.57 2.45 2.60
C LYS A 18 -10.09 2.21 2.29
N ILE A 19 -9.80 1.17 1.53
CA ILE A 19 -8.46 0.80 1.10
C ILE A 19 -8.37 0.97 -0.41
N VAL A 20 -7.28 1.57 -0.89
CA VAL A 20 -6.95 1.58 -2.33
C VAL A 20 -5.74 0.70 -2.60
N ILE A 21 -5.84 -0.16 -3.61
CA ILE A 21 -4.74 -0.99 -4.10
C ILE A 21 -4.16 -0.29 -5.33
N LEU A 22 -2.89 0.11 -5.22
CA LEU A 22 -2.16 0.83 -6.26
C LEU A 22 -0.88 0.08 -6.61
N GLY A 23 -0.26 0.49 -7.70
CA GLY A 23 1.03 -0.05 -8.13
C GLY A 23 1.09 -0.33 -9.63
N PRO A 24 2.30 -0.63 -10.14
CA PRO A 24 2.56 -0.81 -11.56
C PRO A 24 1.62 -1.82 -12.23
N ASP A 25 1.49 -1.71 -13.55
CA ASP A 25 0.81 -2.74 -14.32
C ASP A 25 1.50 -4.12 -14.14
N ASN A 26 0.71 -5.19 -14.22
CA ASN A 26 1.19 -6.56 -14.03
C ASN A 26 1.83 -6.87 -12.64
N ALA A 27 1.70 -5.98 -11.64
CA ALA A 27 2.16 -6.25 -10.27
C ALA A 27 1.36 -7.36 -9.54
N GLY A 28 0.20 -7.75 -10.09
CA GLY A 28 -0.70 -8.75 -9.49
C GLY A 28 -1.64 -8.18 -8.42
N LYS A 29 -2.05 -6.90 -8.54
CA LYS A 29 -3.01 -6.22 -7.64
C LYS A 29 -4.34 -6.98 -7.53
N THR A 30 -4.99 -7.21 -8.67
CA THR A 30 -6.26 -7.94 -8.77
C THR A 30 -6.09 -9.39 -8.31
N SER A 31 -4.98 -10.04 -8.65
CA SER A 31 -4.68 -11.41 -8.18
C SER A 31 -4.53 -11.50 -6.67
N LEU A 32 -3.85 -10.52 -6.05
CA LEU A 32 -3.67 -10.47 -4.61
C LEU A 32 -5.00 -10.21 -3.89
N LEU A 33 -5.83 -9.32 -4.42
CA LEU A 33 -7.18 -9.08 -3.90
C LEU A 33 -8.08 -10.31 -4.03
N GLN A 34 -8.11 -10.95 -5.20
CA GLN A 34 -8.92 -12.15 -5.41
C GLN A 34 -8.45 -13.31 -4.52
N ALA A 35 -7.15 -13.52 -4.36
CA ALA A 35 -6.60 -14.49 -3.42
C ALA A 35 -7.09 -14.22 -1.99
N TYR A 36 -7.04 -12.95 -1.54
CA TYR A 36 -7.55 -12.54 -0.22
C TYR A 36 -9.06 -12.75 -0.03
N LEU A 37 -9.82 -12.72 -1.12
CA LEU A 37 -11.25 -13.01 -1.12
C LEU A 37 -11.56 -14.50 -1.24
N ASN A 38 -10.53 -15.37 -1.27
CA ASN A 38 -10.65 -16.80 -1.57
C ASN A 38 -11.34 -17.06 -2.92
N GLN A 39 -11.11 -16.19 -3.90
CA GLN A 39 -11.63 -16.30 -5.26
C GLN A 39 -10.61 -16.95 -6.19
N ASN A 40 -11.09 -17.48 -7.32
CA ASN A 40 -10.22 -18.05 -8.34
C ASN A 40 -9.37 -16.93 -8.96
N ILE A 41 -8.05 -17.16 -9.03
CA ILE A 41 -7.07 -16.24 -9.62
C ILE A 41 -6.62 -16.64 -11.03
N ALA A 42 -7.22 -17.69 -11.61
CA ALA A 42 -6.99 -18.07 -12.99
C ALA A 42 -7.59 -17.03 -13.94
N ASP A 43 -6.90 -16.77 -15.05
CA ASP A 43 -7.39 -15.95 -16.17
C ASP A 43 -7.80 -14.51 -15.80
N ILE A 44 -7.04 -13.88 -14.88
CA ILE A 44 -7.23 -12.47 -14.55
C ILE A 44 -6.78 -11.59 -15.72
N GLU A 45 -7.74 -10.86 -16.29
CA GLU A 45 -7.48 -9.84 -17.30
C GLU A 45 -6.97 -8.53 -16.67
N PRO A 46 -6.22 -7.70 -17.42
CA PRO A 46 -5.84 -6.37 -16.96
C PRO A 46 -7.04 -5.51 -16.56
N THR A 47 -7.00 -4.91 -15.37
CA THR A 47 -8.04 -3.99 -14.92
C THR A 47 -8.01 -2.69 -15.72
N TYR A 48 -9.01 -2.49 -16.58
CA TYR A 48 -9.27 -1.22 -17.24
C TYR A 48 -10.08 -0.31 -16.30
N GLY A 49 -9.46 0.75 -15.77
CA GLY A 49 -10.10 1.66 -14.83
C GLY A 49 -9.97 1.18 -13.38
N TYR A 50 -11.08 0.79 -12.76
CA TYR A 50 -11.12 0.37 -11.35
C TYR A 50 -12.23 -0.63 -11.05
N GLN A 51 -12.08 -1.36 -9.95
CA GLN A 51 -13.09 -2.22 -9.36
C GLN A 51 -13.26 -1.88 -7.87
N ILE A 52 -14.51 -1.85 -7.38
CA ILE A 52 -14.81 -1.66 -5.96
C ILE A 52 -15.34 -2.98 -5.40
N ILE A 53 -14.67 -3.51 -4.38
CA ILE A 53 -15.12 -4.66 -3.60
C ILE A 53 -15.54 -4.20 -2.22
N LYS A 54 -16.73 -4.64 -1.79
CA LYS A 54 -17.20 -4.49 -0.42
C LYS A 54 -17.21 -5.84 0.26
N THR A 55 -16.53 -5.94 1.39
CA THR A 55 -16.43 -7.19 2.16
C THR A 55 -16.44 -6.89 3.65
N GLU A 56 -16.57 -7.93 4.47
CA GLU A 56 -16.56 -7.79 5.92
C GLU A 56 -15.46 -8.66 6.52
N ARG A 57 -14.81 -8.15 7.55
CA ARG A 57 -13.74 -8.86 8.28
C ARG A 57 -13.87 -8.62 9.76
N GLU A 58 -13.64 -9.67 10.53
CA GLU A 58 -13.58 -9.59 11.98
C GLU A 58 -12.13 -9.43 12.43
N ILE A 59 -11.87 -8.40 13.22
CA ILE A 59 -10.54 -8.03 13.71
C ILE A 59 -10.70 -7.63 15.17
N GLU A 60 -9.97 -8.28 16.08
CA GLU A 60 -10.10 -8.04 17.54
C GLU A 60 -11.57 -8.11 18.00
N GLU A 61 -12.30 -9.16 17.58
CA GLU A 61 -13.73 -9.37 17.90
C GLU A 61 -14.66 -8.25 17.39
N THR A 62 -14.14 -7.40 16.51
CA THR A 62 -14.86 -6.29 15.93
C THR A 62 -15.04 -6.50 14.43
N LYS A 63 -16.29 -6.49 13.99
CA LYS A 63 -16.65 -6.56 12.57
C LYS A 63 -16.43 -5.21 11.89
N TYR A 64 -15.59 -5.19 10.86
CA TYR A 64 -15.34 -4.06 9.97
C TYR A 64 -15.88 -4.36 8.56
N HIS A 65 -16.44 -3.34 7.91
CA HIS A 65 -16.77 -3.32 6.51
C HIS A 65 -15.60 -2.72 5.74
N LEU A 66 -15.04 -3.44 4.79
CA LEU A 66 -13.96 -2.98 3.95
C LEU A 66 -14.53 -2.57 2.59
N GLU A 67 -14.17 -1.37 2.13
CA GLU A 67 -14.33 -0.94 0.75
C GLU A 67 -12.94 -0.91 0.11
N ILE A 68 -12.64 -1.90 -0.72
CA ILE A 68 -11.34 -2.07 -1.36
C ILE A 68 -11.46 -1.67 -2.83
N LEU A 69 -10.69 -0.67 -3.24
CA LEU A 69 -10.62 -0.15 -4.59
C LEU A 69 -9.38 -0.74 -5.29
N ASP A 70 -9.57 -1.62 -6.27
CA ASP A 70 -8.50 -2.11 -7.14
C ASP A 70 -8.41 -1.23 -8.38
N ILE A 71 -7.32 -0.48 -8.53
CA ILE A 71 -7.15 0.48 -9.63
C ILE A 71 -6.17 -0.08 -10.66
N GLY A 72 -6.46 0.09 -11.95
CA GLY A 72 -5.57 -0.28 -13.05
C GLY A 72 -4.18 0.37 -12.93
N GLY A 73 -3.14 -0.40 -13.26
CA GLY A 73 -1.73 0.02 -13.13
C GLY A 73 -1.08 0.53 -14.42
N GLN A 74 -1.81 0.47 -15.55
CA GLN A 74 -1.31 0.91 -16.86
C GLN A 74 -0.96 2.39 -16.84
N LYS A 75 0.10 2.77 -17.56
CA LYS A 75 0.60 4.16 -17.63
C LYS A 75 -0.50 5.19 -17.93
N SER A 76 -1.44 4.86 -18.82
CA SER A 76 -2.59 5.69 -19.18
C SER A 76 -3.59 5.89 -18.03
N ILE A 77 -3.70 4.94 -17.11
CA ILE A 77 -4.62 4.96 -15.96
C ILE A 77 -3.98 5.66 -14.76
N ARG A 78 -2.66 5.53 -14.57
CA ARG A 78 -1.95 6.09 -13.40
C ARG A 78 -2.12 7.60 -13.23
N ALA A 79 -2.31 8.33 -14.33
CA ALA A 79 -2.58 9.77 -14.31
C ALA A 79 -3.89 10.15 -13.58
N TYR A 80 -4.77 9.18 -13.33
CA TYR A 80 -6.07 9.38 -12.68
C TYR A 80 -6.14 8.72 -11.28
N TRP A 81 -5.04 8.21 -10.74
CA TRP A 81 -5.03 7.58 -9.42
C TRP A 81 -5.49 8.53 -8.31
N ASP A 82 -5.13 9.81 -8.42
CA ASP A 82 -5.48 10.87 -7.48
C ASP A 82 -7.00 11.06 -7.28
N THR A 83 -7.79 10.78 -8.32
CA THR A 83 -9.26 10.80 -8.25
C THR A 83 -9.84 9.81 -7.23
N TYR A 84 -9.07 8.79 -6.83
CA TYR A 84 -9.49 7.75 -5.87
C TYR A 84 -8.94 7.96 -4.46
N TYR A 85 -8.05 8.93 -4.23
CA TYR A 85 -7.38 9.11 -2.93
C TYR A 85 -8.30 9.70 -1.85
N SER A 86 -9.37 10.39 -2.24
CA SER A 86 -10.27 11.03 -1.28
C SER A 86 -10.92 10.02 -0.32
N GLY A 87 -10.75 10.27 0.98
CA GLY A 87 -11.32 9.47 2.06
C GLY A 87 -10.72 8.05 2.19
N VAL A 88 -9.54 7.80 1.61
CA VAL A 88 -8.82 6.54 1.76
C VAL A 88 -8.14 6.48 3.12
N ASP A 89 -8.41 5.42 3.88
CA ASP A 89 -7.79 5.17 5.18
C ASP A 89 -6.43 4.47 5.03
N GLY A 90 -6.25 3.63 4.00
CA GLY A 90 -4.97 2.97 3.70
C GLY A 90 -4.69 2.68 2.24
N VAL A 91 -3.42 2.70 1.87
CA VAL A 91 -2.89 2.34 0.55
C VAL A 91 -2.15 1.01 0.67
N LEU A 92 -2.56 0.04 -0.13
CA LEU A 92 -1.78 -1.17 -0.40
C LEU A 92 -1.04 -1.00 -1.73
N PHE A 93 0.25 -0.69 -1.69
CA PHE A 93 1.07 -0.54 -2.88
C PHE A 93 1.70 -1.87 -3.27
N VAL A 94 1.17 -2.51 -4.31
CA VAL A 94 1.64 -3.83 -4.79
C VAL A 94 2.63 -3.64 -5.92
N TYR A 95 3.76 -4.35 -5.84
CA TYR A 95 4.78 -4.36 -6.89
C TYR A 95 5.32 -5.77 -7.09
N ASP A 96 5.82 -6.05 -8.30
CA ASP A 96 6.51 -7.32 -8.58
C ASP A 96 7.87 -7.34 -7.87
N THR A 97 8.17 -8.42 -7.15
CA THR A 97 9.46 -8.62 -6.46
C THR A 97 10.65 -8.51 -7.42
N TYR A 98 10.48 -8.86 -8.69
CA TYR A 98 11.50 -8.74 -9.75
C TYR A 98 11.36 -7.44 -10.57
N GLY A 99 10.78 -6.42 -9.95
CA GLY A 99 10.51 -5.12 -10.55
C GLY A 99 11.71 -4.38 -11.13
N THR A 100 11.41 -3.33 -11.89
CA THR A 100 12.38 -2.48 -12.58
C THR A 100 12.54 -1.13 -11.87
N GLU A 101 13.52 -0.33 -12.32
CA GLU A 101 13.76 1.02 -11.79
C GLU A 101 12.54 1.95 -11.90
N GLU A 102 11.63 1.70 -12.85
CA GLU A 102 10.39 2.49 -12.99
C GLU A 102 9.60 2.55 -11.68
N TYR A 103 9.67 1.48 -10.87
CA TYR A 103 8.93 1.36 -9.61
C TYR A 103 9.30 2.45 -8.62
N LYS A 104 10.57 2.90 -8.63
CA LYS A 104 11.06 4.00 -7.80
C LYS A 104 10.20 5.25 -8.00
N SER A 105 10.06 5.70 -9.24
CA SER A 105 9.30 6.91 -9.57
C SER A 105 7.81 6.79 -9.24
N ILE A 106 7.25 5.58 -9.40
CA ILE A 106 5.82 5.33 -9.15
C ILE A 106 5.54 5.36 -7.65
N ILE A 107 6.34 4.67 -6.84
CA ILE A 107 6.13 4.70 -5.38
C ILE A 107 6.42 6.09 -4.83
N GLU A 108 7.50 6.74 -5.27
CA GLU A 108 7.87 8.09 -4.81
C GLU A 108 6.73 9.09 -5.06
N SER A 109 6.19 9.14 -6.28
CA SER A 109 5.04 10.01 -6.60
C SER A 109 3.76 9.65 -5.86
N THR A 110 3.55 8.37 -5.52
CA THR A 110 2.35 7.94 -4.79
C THR A 110 2.45 8.27 -3.29
N VAL A 111 3.56 7.91 -2.64
CA VAL A 111 3.74 8.04 -1.19
C VAL A 111 3.90 9.51 -0.77
N SER A 112 4.46 10.35 -1.64
CA SER A 112 4.62 11.80 -1.40
C SER A 112 3.39 12.62 -1.80
N HIS A 113 2.33 11.99 -2.32
CA HIS A 113 1.17 12.73 -2.78
C HIS A 113 0.45 13.44 -1.61
N PRO A 114 0.16 14.75 -1.68
CA PRO A 114 -0.38 15.52 -0.56
C PRO A 114 -1.68 14.94 0.02
N THR A 115 -2.60 14.47 -0.82
CA THR A 115 -3.88 13.86 -0.38
C THR A 115 -3.69 12.59 0.44
N LEU A 116 -2.54 11.92 0.30
CA LEU A 116 -2.24 10.69 1.02
C LEU A 116 -1.39 10.92 2.25
N GLN A 117 -1.00 12.15 2.60
CA GLN A 117 -0.05 12.43 3.68
C GLN A 117 -0.43 11.73 5.00
N ASP A 118 -1.72 11.76 5.37
CA ASP A 118 -2.22 11.15 6.60
C ASP A 118 -2.75 9.71 6.41
N THR A 119 -2.64 9.14 5.21
CA THR A 119 -3.09 7.78 4.88
C THR A 119 -2.02 6.74 5.23
N GLU A 120 -2.43 5.61 5.83
CA GLU A 120 -1.53 4.48 6.09
C GLU A 120 -1.00 3.89 4.77
N PHE A 121 0.27 3.51 4.71
CA PHE A 121 0.90 3.06 3.46
C PHE A 121 1.71 1.78 3.67
N LEU A 122 1.25 0.68 3.08
CA LEU A 122 1.92 -0.63 3.16
C LEU A 122 2.31 -1.12 1.77
N CYS A 123 3.53 -1.63 1.64
CA CYS A 123 4.00 -2.22 0.40
C CYS A 123 3.86 -3.75 0.40
N ALA A 124 3.33 -4.31 -0.69
CA ALA A 124 3.32 -5.74 -0.97
C ALA A 124 4.33 -6.06 -2.09
N SER A 125 5.41 -6.75 -1.74
CA SER A 125 6.33 -7.35 -2.73
C SER A 125 5.72 -8.67 -3.18
N ASN A 126 5.07 -8.68 -4.36
CA ASN A 126 4.29 -9.81 -4.84
C ASN A 126 5.07 -10.66 -5.86
N LYS A 127 4.60 -11.90 -6.06
CA LYS A 127 5.25 -12.95 -6.89
C LYS A 127 6.51 -13.54 -6.27
N CYS A 128 6.63 -13.52 -4.94
CA CYS A 128 7.62 -14.28 -4.19
C CYS A 128 7.27 -15.79 -4.16
N ASP A 129 7.28 -16.46 -5.30
CA ASP A 129 6.86 -17.87 -5.40
C ASP A 129 7.86 -18.84 -4.75
N ASP A 130 9.16 -18.65 -5.01
CA ASP A 130 10.21 -19.60 -4.65
C ASP A 130 11.23 -19.07 -3.61
N LEU A 131 10.95 -17.87 -3.05
CA LEU A 131 11.65 -17.23 -1.93
C LEU A 131 13.18 -17.41 -1.88
N SER A 132 13.88 -16.94 -2.91
CA SER A 132 15.22 -16.36 -2.74
C SER A 132 15.07 -14.83 -2.57
N VAL A 133 14.83 -14.35 -1.34
CA VAL A 133 14.73 -12.90 -1.03
C VAL A 133 15.97 -12.12 -1.50
N ALA A 134 17.11 -12.81 -1.65
CA ALA A 134 18.37 -12.28 -2.19
C ALA A 134 18.26 -11.71 -3.62
N GLU A 135 17.25 -12.10 -4.41
CA GLU A 135 17.08 -11.67 -5.81
C GLU A 135 15.95 -10.65 -6.00
N ALA A 136 15.37 -10.15 -4.91
CA ALA A 136 14.24 -9.21 -4.92
C ALA A 136 14.63 -7.79 -5.37
N GLN A 137 15.03 -7.63 -6.64
CA GLN A 137 15.47 -6.37 -7.24
C GLN A 137 14.45 -5.24 -7.09
N GLY A 138 13.15 -5.54 -7.11
CA GLY A 138 12.09 -4.56 -6.89
C GLY A 138 12.14 -3.93 -5.48
N THR A 139 12.46 -4.73 -4.46
CA THR A 139 12.52 -4.27 -3.06
C THR A 139 13.60 -3.20 -2.86
N LYS A 140 14.71 -3.29 -3.59
CA LYS A 140 15.78 -2.30 -3.56
C LYS A 140 15.28 -0.89 -3.84
N TYR A 141 14.42 -0.71 -4.84
CA TYR A 141 13.88 0.60 -5.20
C TYR A 141 12.98 1.17 -4.10
N ILE A 142 12.22 0.30 -3.41
CA ILE A 142 11.39 0.69 -2.26
C ILE A 142 12.28 1.11 -1.07
N GLN A 143 13.37 0.38 -0.82
CA GLN A 143 14.33 0.73 0.24
C GLN A 143 15.03 2.07 -0.04
N ILE A 144 15.35 2.35 -1.31
CA ILE A 144 15.90 3.65 -1.72
C ILE A 144 14.90 4.77 -1.43
N VAL A 145 13.63 4.62 -1.85
CA VAL A 145 12.60 5.64 -1.57
C VAL A 145 12.37 5.80 -0.07
N LYS A 146 12.41 4.70 0.69
CA LYS A 146 12.31 4.73 2.16
C LYS A 146 13.45 5.54 2.78
N SER A 147 14.70 5.37 2.33
CA SER A 147 15.83 6.17 2.80
C SER A 147 15.72 7.64 2.39
N GLU A 148 15.29 7.92 1.15
CA GLU A 148 15.16 9.29 0.64
C GLU A 148 14.10 10.08 1.41
N ILE A 149 12.95 9.47 1.70
CA ILE A 149 11.89 10.08 2.53
C ILE A 149 12.37 10.33 3.96
N LYS A 150 13.24 9.46 4.50
CA LYS A 150 13.86 9.63 5.82
C LYS A 150 14.95 10.69 5.87
N GLY A 151 15.41 11.19 4.72
CA GLY A 151 16.63 12.00 4.65
C GLY A 151 17.89 11.21 5.02
N GLU A 152 17.83 9.88 4.93
CA GLU A 152 18.94 8.97 5.19
C GLU A 152 19.72 8.70 3.89
N GLN A 153 21.00 8.32 4.02
CA GLN A 153 21.75 7.83 2.85
C GLN A 153 21.12 6.54 2.33
N ALA A 154 20.97 6.45 1.01
CA ALA A 154 20.48 5.24 0.38
C ALA A 154 21.42 4.06 0.68
N PRO A 155 20.88 2.83 0.88
CA PRO A 155 21.72 1.69 1.16
C PRO A 155 22.71 1.45 0.00
N SER A 156 23.98 1.22 0.32
CA SER A 156 24.96 0.78 -0.66
C SER A 156 24.62 -0.65 -1.09
N PHE A 157 24.08 -0.82 -2.28
CA PHE A 157 23.92 -2.13 -2.89
C PHE A 157 25.09 -2.35 -3.86
N ASP A 158 25.94 -3.36 -3.61
CA ASP A 158 27.18 -3.70 -4.34
C ASP A 158 27.00 -4.01 -5.85
N PHE A 159 25.81 -3.80 -6.40
CA PHE A 159 25.47 -3.97 -7.82
C PHE A 159 25.09 -2.65 -8.54
N MET A 160 25.25 -1.47 -7.91
CA MET A 160 24.81 -0.15 -8.43
C MET A 160 25.92 0.71 -9.05
N ALA A 161 26.57 0.25 -10.10
CA ALA A 161 27.53 1.10 -10.82
C ALA A 161 26.91 2.25 -11.66
N GLU A 162 25.59 2.46 -11.66
CA GLU A 162 24.95 3.42 -12.59
C GLU A 162 23.99 4.46 -11.96
N ALA A 163 23.77 4.46 -10.65
CA ALA A 163 22.83 5.40 -10.01
C ALA A 163 23.47 6.62 -9.32
N GLU A 164 24.80 6.71 -9.24
CA GLU A 164 25.51 7.75 -8.46
C GLU A 164 25.45 9.17 -9.04
N ASN A 165 24.74 9.42 -10.15
CA ASN A 165 24.75 10.73 -10.82
C ASN A 165 23.51 11.61 -10.61
N ARG A 166 22.63 11.32 -9.64
CA ARG A 166 21.47 12.19 -9.36
C ARG A 166 21.56 12.83 -7.98
N LYS A 167 21.74 14.16 -7.97
CA LYS A 167 21.72 15.00 -6.76
C LYS A 167 20.35 14.89 -6.08
N ALA A 168 20.36 14.67 -4.77
CA ALA A 168 19.16 14.71 -3.93
C ALA A 168 18.43 16.07 -4.07
N PRO A 169 17.10 16.09 -4.23
CA PRO A 169 16.33 17.33 -4.22
C PRO A 169 16.41 17.96 -2.83
N LYS A 170 16.86 19.22 -2.78
CA LYS A 170 16.70 20.08 -1.60
C LYS A 170 15.30 20.67 -1.64
N ASN A 171 14.41 20.25 -0.74
CA ASN A 171 13.33 21.14 -0.35
C ASN A 171 12.89 20.96 1.10
N ASN A 172 12.79 22.10 1.78
CA ASN A 172 12.35 22.27 3.16
C ASN A 172 10.82 22.27 3.19
N SER A 173 10.23 21.13 3.48
CA SER A 173 8.92 21.04 4.13
C SER A 173 9.00 19.82 5.04
N SER A 174 8.72 19.99 6.33
CA SER A 174 8.75 18.92 7.33
C SER A 174 7.64 17.91 7.02
N ILE A 175 7.87 17.04 6.04
CA ILE A 175 7.01 15.90 5.75
C ILE A 175 7.26 14.90 6.87
N GLU A 176 6.21 14.58 7.62
CA GLU A 176 6.26 13.52 8.61
C GLU A 176 6.64 12.22 7.89
N ILE A 177 7.77 11.64 8.29
CA ILE A 177 8.38 10.53 7.58
C ILE A 177 7.50 9.28 7.77
N LYS A 178 6.89 8.80 6.68
CA LYS A 178 6.19 7.52 6.69
C LYS A 178 7.19 6.36 6.79
N GLU A 179 7.04 5.52 7.80
CA GLU A 179 7.71 4.23 7.82
C GLU A 179 7.06 3.30 6.79
N ILE A 180 7.75 3.07 5.66
CA ILE A 180 7.28 2.14 4.64
C ILE A 180 7.62 0.71 5.10
N GLU A 181 6.60 -0.02 5.55
CA GLU A 181 6.67 -1.46 5.82
C GLU A 181 6.48 -2.26 4.51
N ILE A 182 7.17 -3.40 4.38
CA ILE A 182 7.09 -4.28 3.20
C ILE A 182 6.71 -5.68 3.67
N VAL A 183 5.66 -6.24 3.07
CA VAL A 183 5.28 -7.65 3.22
C VAL A 183 5.56 -8.38 1.91
N TYR A 184 6.33 -9.46 1.98
CA TYR A 184 6.58 -10.35 0.85
C TYR A 184 5.42 -11.31 0.68
N THR A 185 4.86 -11.37 -0.52
CA THR A 185 3.61 -12.08 -0.83
C THR A 185 3.76 -12.90 -2.11
N SER A 186 2.96 -13.96 -2.20
CA SER A 186 2.64 -14.59 -3.48
C SER A 186 1.15 -14.85 -3.53
N ALA A 187 0.45 -14.12 -4.40
CA ALA A 187 -0.96 -14.39 -4.68
C ALA A 187 -1.14 -15.82 -5.22
N LYS A 188 -0.22 -16.28 -6.09
CA LYS A 188 -0.26 -17.60 -6.73
C LYS A 188 -0.09 -18.76 -5.75
N LYS A 189 0.78 -18.61 -4.76
CA LYS A 189 1.09 -19.63 -3.74
C LYS A 189 0.35 -19.38 -2.42
N HIS A 190 -0.48 -18.34 -2.37
CA HIS A 190 -1.18 -17.89 -1.16
C HIS A 190 -0.24 -17.58 0.04
N VAL A 191 0.97 -17.08 -0.25
CA VAL A 191 1.97 -16.73 0.78
C VAL A 191 1.70 -15.32 1.28
N ASN A 192 1.50 -15.17 2.59
CA ASN A 192 1.26 -13.90 3.30
C ASN A 192 0.10 -13.03 2.75
N VAL A 193 -0.81 -13.61 1.98
CA VAL A 193 -1.96 -12.90 1.40
C VAL A 193 -2.85 -12.32 2.51
N ASP A 194 -3.32 -13.14 3.46
CA ASP A 194 -4.13 -12.61 4.58
C ASP A 194 -3.33 -11.65 5.47
N ARG A 195 -2.04 -11.98 5.67
CA ARG A 195 -1.15 -11.21 6.53
C ARG A 195 -1.01 -9.77 6.03
N VAL A 196 -0.83 -9.55 4.72
CA VAL A 196 -0.63 -8.19 4.21
C VAL A 196 -1.86 -7.30 4.40
N PHE A 197 -3.07 -7.83 4.17
CA PHE A 197 -4.31 -7.09 4.43
C PHE A 197 -4.55 -6.88 5.93
N TYR A 198 -4.29 -7.91 6.75
CA TYR A 198 -4.42 -7.80 8.20
C TYR A 198 -3.46 -6.77 8.79
N THR A 199 -2.19 -6.77 8.36
CA THR A 199 -1.20 -5.77 8.78
C THR A 199 -1.64 -4.36 8.41
N LEU A 200 -2.07 -4.12 7.17
CA LEU A 200 -2.54 -2.81 6.74
C LEU A 200 -3.71 -2.33 7.61
N ILE A 201 -4.73 -3.18 7.81
CA ILE A 201 -5.90 -2.81 8.61
C ILE A 201 -5.50 -2.53 10.06
N GLN A 202 -4.63 -3.34 10.65
CA GLN A 202 -4.12 -3.12 11.99
C GLN A 202 -3.37 -1.80 12.12
N ASN A 203 -2.55 -1.43 11.13
CA ASN A 203 -1.83 -0.17 11.14
C ASN A 203 -2.78 1.04 11.03
N ILE A 204 -3.81 0.96 10.16
CA ILE A 204 -4.87 1.97 10.07
C ILE A 204 -5.54 2.17 11.45
N LEU A 205 -5.98 1.09 12.08
CA LEU A 205 -6.68 1.14 13.38
C LEU A 205 -5.78 1.67 14.52
N LYS A 206 -4.49 1.32 14.52
CA LYS A 206 -3.53 1.87 15.49
C LYS A 206 -3.34 3.37 15.30
N LYS A 207 -3.24 3.84 14.05
CA LYS A 207 -3.11 5.26 13.73
C LYS A 207 -4.34 6.05 14.20
N GLU A 208 -5.54 5.54 13.97
CA GLU A 208 -6.79 6.16 14.46
C GLU A 208 -6.84 6.26 15.99
N LYS A 209 -6.45 5.20 16.71
CA LYS A 209 -6.40 5.20 18.18
C LYS A 209 -5.43 6.27 18.72
N ASN A 210 -4.28 6.45 18.07
CA ASN A 210 -3.28 7.43 18.48
C ASN A 210 -3.74 8.89 18.26
N VAL A 211 -4.50 9.15 17.20
CA VAL A 211 -5.07 10.49 16.92
C VAL A 211 -6.15 10.86 17.95
N VAL A 212 -6.94 9.90 18.42
CA VAL A 212 -8.02 10.15 19.40
C VAL A 212 -7.50 10.39 20.82
N LEU A 213 -6.27 9.96 21.13
CA LEU A 213 -5.66 10.09 22.46
C LEU A 213 -4.80 11.35 22.63
N GLN A 214 -4.64 12.17 21.59
CA GLN A 214 -3.96 13.48 21.60
C GLN A 214 -4.97 14.62 21.69
#